data_AF-A0A316M8W9-F1
#
_entry.id   AF-A0A316M8W9-F1
#
_cell.length_a   1.000
_cell.length_b   1.000
_cell.length_c   1.000
_cell.angle_alpha   90.00
_cell.angle_beta   90.00
_cell.angle_gamma   90.00
#
_symmetry.space_group_name_H-M   'P 1'
#
loop_
_entity.id
_entity.type
_entity.pdbx_description
1 polymer ?
#
loop_
_entity_poly.entity_id
_entity_poly.type
_entity_poly.pdbx_seq_one_letter_code
_entity_poly.pdbx_strand_id
1 'polypeptide(L)'
;MERKEITMPRVRMSEAEEQRRFLGRVIKSNMERHDVTCEKLMKGAGISRSTHFKRVKDPDSMTLGELKVYIRLLKISDGDLLYALKGEKSEKV
;
A
#
# COMPACT_ATOMS: atom_id res chain seq x y z
N MET A 1 -9.14 23.72 -41.60
CA MET A 1 -9.24 22.43 -40.89
C MET A 1 -8.97 22.69 -39.42
N GLU A 2 -10.01 22.69 -38.61
CA GLU A 2 -9.92 22.96 -37.16
C GLU A 2 -9.68 21.63 -36.44
N ARG A 3 -8.53 21.48 -35.78
CA ARG A 3 -8.20 20.28 -35.00
C ARG A 3 -8.94 20.37 -33.67
N LYS A 4 -9.98 19.56 -33.48
CA LYS A 4 -10.58 19.35 -32.15
C LYS A 4 -9.55 18.67 -31.26
N GLU A 5 -9.08 19.36 -30.22
CA GLU A 5 -8.35 18.74 -29.12
C GLU A 5 -9.27 17.75 -28.41
N ILE A 6 -8.91 16.47 -28.44
CA ILE A 6 -9.55 15.44 -27.63
C ILE A 6 -8.98 15.58 -26.22
N THR A 7 -9.65 16.36 -25.37
CA THR A 7 -9.32 16.44 -23.95
C THR A 7 -9.65 15.09 -23.30
N MET A 8 -8.65 14.21 -23.15
CA MET A 8 -8.83 12.98 -22.38
C MET A 8 -9.27 13.37 -20.96
N PRO A 9 -10.36 12.78 -20.42
CA PRO A 9 -10.74 13.02 -19.05
C PRO A 9 -9.59 12.58 -18.15
N ARG A 10 -8.97 13.53 -17.44
CA ARG A 10 -8.00 13.23 -16.40
C ARG A 10 -8.77 12.52 -15.30
N VAL A 11 -8.62 11.20 -15.21
CA VAL A 11 -9.17 10.42 -14.09
C VAL A 11 -8.49 10.94 -12.83
N ARG A 12 -9.19 11.80 -12.08
CA ARG A 12 -8.76 12.22 -10.76
C ARG A 12 -8.94 11.01 -9.87
N MET A 13 -7.84 10.41 -9.46
CA MET A 13 -7.89 9.34 -8.47
C MET A 13 -8.49 9.89 -7.18
N SER A 14 -9.35 9.10 -6.54
CA SER A 14 -9.82 9.45 -5.21
C SER A 14 -8.67 9.32 -4.21
N GLU A 15 -8.75 10.08 -3.12
CA GLU A 15 -7.79 10.00 -2.03
C GLU A 15 -7.66 8.57 -1.48
N ALA A 16 -8.78 7.86 -1.34
CA ALA A 16 -8.78 6.45 -0.94
C ALA A 16 -8.02 5.55 -1.92
N GLU A 17 -8.10 5.81 -3.22
CA GLU A 17 -7.32 5.05 -4.21
C GLU A 17 -5.82 5.38 -4.12
N GLU A 18 -5.49 6.64 -3.86
CA GLU A 18 -4.10 7.07 -3.63
C GLU A 18 -3.52 6.41 -2.38
N GLN A 19 -4.26 6.40 -1.28
CA GLN A 19 -3.89 5.75 -0.01
C GLN A 19 -3.67 4.23 -0.19
N ARG A 20 -4.57 3.53 -0.89
CA ARG A 20 -4.38 2.11 -1.24
C ARG A 20 -3.09 1.89 -2.02
N ARG A 21 -2.86 2.67 -3.08
CA ARG A 21 -1.65 2.53 -3.90
C ARG A 21 -0.39 2.87 -3.10
N PHE A 22 -0.47 3.85 -2.22
CA PHE A 22 0.61 4.22 -1.32
C PHE A 22 0.97 3.07 -0.39
N LEU A 23 0.00 2.47 0.31
CA LEU A 23 0.25 1.34 1.20
C LEU A 23 0.88 0.15 0.47
N GLY A 24 0.39 -0.16 -0.74
CA GLY A 24 1.00 -1.19 -1.59
C GLY A 24 2.46 -0.90 -1.95
N ARG A 25 2.83 0.37 -2.18
CA ARG A 25 4.22 0.78 -2.45
C ARG A 25 5.09 0.70 -1.19
N VAL A 26 4.58 1.16 -0.05
CA VAL A 26 5.27 1.07 1.25
C VAL A 26 5.61 -0.37 1.59
N ILE A 27 4.66 -1.30 1.39
CA ILE A 27 4.90 -2.73 1.62
C ILE A 27 6.07 -3.23 0.76
N LYS A 28 6.04 -2.97 -0.55
CA LYS A 28 7.11 -3.42 -1.47
C LYS A 28 8.47 -2.80 -1.12
N SER A 29 8.51 -1.48 -0.92
CA SER A 29 9.74 -0.76 -0.61
C SER A 29 10.36 -1.23 0.71
N ASN A 30 9.54 -1.47 1.73
CA ASN A 30 10.04 -1.94 3.02
C ASN A 30 10.43 -3.42 3.01
N MET A 31 9.84 -4.25 2.14
CA MET A 31 10.34 -5.61 1.90
C MET A 31 11.77 -5.58 1.37
N GLU A 32 12.05 -4.74 0.38
CA GLU A 32 13.40 -4.56 -0.17
C GLU A 32 14.35 -3.95 0.87
N ARG A 33 13.91 -2.89 1.57
CA ARG A 33 14.73 -2.16 2.55
C ARG A 33 15.14 -3.00 3.75
N HIS A 34 14.29 -3.93 4.18
CA HIS A 34 14.52 -4.76 5.37
C HIS A 34 14.87 -6.21 5.04
N ASP A 35 15.13 -6.53 3.78
CA ASP A 35 15.42 -7.88 3.29
C ASP A 35 14.39 -8.92 3.78
N VAL A 36 13.11 -8.51 3.75
CA VAL A 36 11.99 -9.38 4.15
C VAL A 36 11.46 -10.09 2.91
N THR A 37 11.80 -11.36 2.80
CA THR A 37 11.30 -12.20 1.72
C THR A 37 9.77 -12.34 1.79
N CYS A 38 9.15 -12.51 0.63
CA CYS A 38 7.71 -12.77 0.53
C CYS A 38 7.33 -14.00 1.39
N GLU A 39 8.17 -15.03 1.44
CA GLU A 39 7.94 -16.24 2.23
C GLU A 39 7.89 -15.97 3.73
N LYS A 40 8.81 -15.16 4.25
CA LYS A 40 8.81 -14.77 5.66
C LYS A 40 7.54 -13.98 6.01
N LEU A 41 7.13 -13.07 5.15
CA LEU A 41 5.94 -12.26 5.34
C LEU A 41 4.66 -13.12 5.29
N MET A 42 4.55 -14.00 4.29
CA MET A 42 3.43 -14.95 4.13
C MET A 42 3.29 -15.88 5.32
N LYS A 43 4.42 -16.48 5.76
CA LYS A 43 4.44 -17.38 6.92
C LYS A 43 4.06 -16.64 8.20
N GLY A 44 4.55 -15.42 8.39
CA GLY A 44 4.21 -14.60 9.54
C GLY A 44 2.73 -14.22 9.58
N ALA A 45 2.12 -13.97 8.41
CA ALA A 45 0.73 -13.58 8.30
C ALA A 45 -0.24 -14.76 8.17
N GLY A 46 0.26 -15.98 7.99
CA GLY A 46 -0.56 -17.18 7.80
C GLY A 46 -1.32 -17.20 6.46
N ILE A 47 -0.75 -16.59 5.41
CA ILE A 47 -1.42 -16.42 4.12
C ILE A 47 -0.67 -17.09 2.97
N SER A 48 -1.41 -17.40 1.91
CA SER A 48 -0.83 -17.90 0.65
C SER A 48 -0.18 -16.79 -0.17
N ARG A 49 0.60 -17.19 -1.18
CA ARG A 49 1.24 -16.27 -2.14
C ARG A 49 0.24 -15.47 -2.96
N SER A 50 -0.81 -16.12 -3.45
CA SER A 50 -1.88 -15.42 -4.18
C SER A 50 -2.60 -14.41 -3.29
N THR A 51 -2.85 -14.76 -2.02
CA THR A 51 -3.43 -13.84 -1.04
C THR A 51 -2.53 -12.62 -0.82
N HIS A 52 -1.21 -12.83 -0.62
CA HIS A 52 -0.26 -11.73 -0.45
C HIS A 52 -0.31 -10.75 -1.63
N PHE A 53 -0.21 -11.24 -2.87
CA PHE A 53 -0.27 -10.37 -4.05
C PHE A 53 -1.62 -9.64 -4.16
N LYS A 54 -2.72 -10.29 -3.79
CA LYS A 54 -4.03 -9.64 -3.69
C LYS A 54 -4.02 -8.51 -2.66
N ARG A 55 -3.47 -8.72 -1.45
CA ARG A 55 -3.37 -7.67 -0.43
C ARG A 55 -2.52 -6.49 -0.88
N VAL A 56 -1.43 -6.74 -1.59
CA VAL A 56 -0.55 -5.65 -2.07
C VAL A 56 -1.22 -4.84 -3.18
N LYS A 57 -2.04 -5.49 -4.02
CA LYS A 57 -2.84 -4.82 -5.06
C LYS A 57 -4.04 -4.08 -4.49
N ASP A 58 -4.69 -4.66 -3.50
CA ASP A 58 -5.90 -4.15 -2.83
C ASP A 58 -5.78 -4.28 -1.31
N PRO A 59 -5.11 -3.32 -0.64
CA PRO A 59 -4.83 -3.38 0.78
C PRO A 59 -6.06 -3.34 1.68
N ASP A 60 -7.17 -2.74 1.23
CA ASP A 60 -8.41 -2.64 2.02
C ASP A 60 -9.03 -4.01 2.29
N SER A 61 -8.71 -5.01 1.47
CA SER A 61 -9.15 -6.37 1.72
C SER A 61 -8.50 -6.97 2.97
N MET A 62 -7.31 -6.48 3.37
CA MET A 62 -6.45 -7.04 4.41
C MET A 62 -7.13 -7.06 5.78
N THR A 63 -6.97 -8.16 6.51
CA THR A 63 -7.41 -8.22 7.90
C THR A 63 -6.50 -7.41 8.80
N LEU A 64 -7.02 -6.93 9.92
CA LEU A 64 -6.20 -6.24 10.93
C LEU A 64 -5.05 -7.12 11.46
N GLY A 65 -5.24 -8.44 11.52
CA GLY A 65 -4.21 -9.38 11.94
C GLY A 65 -3.03 -9.43 10.97
N GLU A 66 -3.31 -9.56 9.67
CA GLU A 66 -2.31 -9.51 8.61
C GLU A 66 -1.58 -8.15 8.62
N LEU A 67 -2.32 -7.05 8.75
CA LEU A 67 -1.75 -5.70 8.76
C LEU A 67 -0.75 -5.51 9.91
N LYS A 68 -1.11 -5.96 11.13
CA LYS A 68 -0.20 -5.93 12.29
C LYS A 68 1.10 -6.69 12.03
N VAL A 69 1.01 -7.84 11.36
CA VAL A 69 2.21 -8.62 10.99
C VAL A 69 3.06 -7.85 9.99
N TYR A 70 2.43 -7.24 8.98
CA TYR A 70 3.13 -6.47 7.94
C TYR A 70 3.85 -5.27 8.57
N ILE A 71 3.17 -4.50 9.42
CA ILE A 71 3.76 -3.37 10.15
C ILE A 71 5.00 -3.82 10.94
N ARG A 72 4.86 -4.91 11.71
CA ARG A 72 5.96 -5.42 12.56
C ARG A 72 7.14 -5.94 11.75
N LEU A 73 6.90 -6.74 10.71
CA LEU A 73 7.98 -7.37 9.93
C LEU A 73 8.66 -6.36 8.99
N LEU A 74 7.88 -5.46 8.40
CA LEU A 74 8.36 -4.47 7.44
C LEU A 74 8.77 -3.15 8.10
N LYS A 75 8.64 -3.04 9.43
CA LYS A 75 8.96 -1.81 10.19
C LYS A 75 8.35 -0.56 9.57
N ILE A 76 7.08 -0.65 9.16
CA ILE A 76 6.35 0.48 8.56
C ILE A 76 6.31 1.61 9.58
N SER A 77 6.70 2.82 9.16
CA SER A 77 6.72 3.97 10.05
C SER A 77 5.30 4.43 10.40
N ASP A 78 5.12 5.04 11.57
CA ASP A 78 3.82 5.58 11.98
C ASP A 78 3.31 6.64 11.01
N GLY A 79 4.20 7.45 10.42
CA GLY A 79 3.83 8.46 9.43
C GLY A 79 3.30 7.84 8.13
N ASP A 80 3.96 6.79 7.62
CA ASP A 80 3.46 6.06 6.45
C ASP A 80 2.13 5.38 6.75
N LEU A 81 1.99 4.81 7.95
CA LEU A 81 0.76 4.14 8.37
C LEU A 81 -0.41 5.12 8.52
N LEU A 82 -0.17 6.28 9.15
CA LEU A 82 -1.18 7.32 9.31
C LEU A 82 -1.64 7.87 7.96
N TYR A 83 -0.70 8.12 7.04
CA TYR A 83 -1.07 8.54 5.70
C TYR A 83 -1.87 7.46 4.96
N ALA A 84 -1.42 6.20 5.05
CA ALA A 84 -2.10 5.07 4.41
C ALA A 84 -3.53 4.82 4.93
N LEU A 85 -3.78 5.08 6.22
CA LEU A 85 -5.07 4.76 6.86
C LEU A 85 -6.01 5.96 7.00
N LYS A 86 -5.46 7.17 7.11
CA LYS A 86 -6.22 8.39 7.42
C LYS A 86 -6.02 9.51 6.40
N GLY A 87 -5.05 9.41 5.50
CA GLY A 87 -4.68 10.51 4.59
C GLY A 87 -3.92 11.65 5.26
N GLU A 88 -3.69 11.57 6.57
CA GLU A 88 -2.94 12.56 7.32
C GLU A 88 -1.45 12.42 6.97
N LYS A 89 -0.91 13.41 6.26
CA LYS A 89 0.55 13.55 6.17
C LYS A 89 1.02 13.85 7.58
N SER A 90 1.85 12.97 8.15
CA SER A 90 2.55 13.27 9.40
C SER A 90 3.31 14.58 9.21
N GLU A 91 2.79 15.66 9.80
CA GLU A 91 3.56 16.86 10.02
C GLU A 91 4.76 16.43 10.87
N LYS A 92 5.96 16.66 10.35
CA LYS A 92 7.18 16.44 11.12
C LYS A 92 7.11 17.37 12.33
N VAL A 93 7.03 16.80 13.53
CA VAL A 93 7.38 17.49 14.77
C VAL A 93 8.89 17.53 14.89
#